data_AF-A0A9D2RBH1-F1
#
_entry.id   AF-A0A9D2RBH1-F1
#
_cell.length_a   1.000
_cell.length_b   1.000
_cell.length_c   1.000
_cell.angle_alpha   90.00
_cell.angle_beta   90.00
_cell.angle_gamma   90.00
#
_symmetry.space_group_name_H-M   'P 1'
#
loop_
_entity.id
_entity.type
_entity.pdbx_description
1 polymer ?
#
loop_
_entity_poly.entity_id
_entity_poly.type
_entity_poly.pdbx_seq_one_letter_code
_entity_poly.pdbx_strand_id
1 'polypeptide(L)'
;MAKYVGILIICAVILLLFIALDIGMLISIVRSGDERRQIIVWKASAFTLMGVTGALIIEIIENLATGQEMTMNPFVHLTTTAIVYFGALLFFKKRYGG
;
A
#
# COMPACT_ATOMS: atom_id res chain seq x y z
N MET A 1 33.96 2.85 -16.52
CA MET A 1 33.45 1.79 -15.61
C MET A 1 33.18 2.30 -14.18
N ALA A 2 34.09 3.02 -13.52
CA ALA A 2 33.89 3.50 -12.13
C ALA A 2 32.61 4.33 -11.88
N LYS A 3 32.15 5.12 -12.85
CA LYS A 3 30.91 5.94 -12.73
C LYS A 3 29.64 5.09 -12.58
N TYR A 4 29.56 3.95 -13.27
CA TYR A 4 28.41 3.04 -13.18
C TYR A 4 28.44 2.21 -11.88
N VAL A 5 29.64 1.88 -11.39
CA VAL A 5 29.80 1.16 -10.12
C VAL A 5 29.25 1.98 -8.95
N GLY A 6 29.49 3.30 -8.91
CA GLY A 6 28.90 4.17 -7.90
C GLY A 6 27.36 4.20 -7.94
N ILE A 7 26.77 4.31 -9.13
CA ILE A 7 25.31 4.29 -9.32
C ILE A 7 24.72 2.94 -8.89
N LEU A 8 25.36 1.82 -9.23
CA LEU A 8 24.92 0.48 -8.86
C LEU A 8 24.93 0.29 -7.34
N ILE A 9 25.95 0.79 -6.64
CA ILE A 9 26.04 0.73 -5.18
C ILE A 9 24.90 1.53 -4.54
N ILE A 10 24.66 2.76 -5.01
CA ILE A 10 23.58 3.61 -4.49
C ILE A 10 22.22 2.93 -4.72
N CYS A 11 21.99 2.40 -5.92
CA CYS A 11 20.76 1.67 -6.25
C CYS A 11 20.57 0.45 -5.33
N ALA A 12 21.63 -0.34 -5.10
CA ALA A 12 21.58 -1.49 -4.21
C ALA A 12 21.24 -1.10 -2.76
N VAL A 13 21.82 0.00 -2.24
CA VAL A 13 21.51 0.51 -0.89
C VAL A 13 20.05 0.94 -0.79
N ILE A 14 19.52 1.64 -1.78
CA ILE A 14 18.11 2.06 -1.82
C ILE A 14 17.18 0.84 -1.84
N LEU A 15 17.49 -0.18 -2.63
CA LEU A 15 16.70 -1.41 -2.67
C LEU A 15 16.70 -2.14 -1.32
N LEU A 16 17.86 -2.24 -0.66
CA LEU A 16 17.94 -2.83 0.68
C LEU A 16 17.12 -2.03 1.70
N LEU A 17 17.09 -0.71 1.58
CA LEU A 17 16.25 0.15 2.42
C LEU A 17 14.76 -0.16 2.22
N PHE A 18 14.29 -0.27 0.98
CA PHE A 18 12.88 -0.61 0.71
C PHE A 18 12.50 -1.98 1.27
N ILE A 19 13.35 -3.00 1.08
CA ILE A 19 13.14 -4.33 1.65
C ILE A 19 13.03 -4.25 3.18
N ALA A 20 13.90 -3.48 3.84
CA ALA A 20 13.85 -3.32 5.28
C ALA A 20 12.55 -2.63 5.75
N LEU A 21 12.06 -1.64 5.01
CA LEU A 21 10.79 -0.97 5.29
C LEU A 21 9.60 -1.92 5.13
N ASP A 22 9.57 -2.73 4.07
CA ASP A 22 8.50 -3.71 3.83
C ASP A 22 8.46 -4.78 4.94
N ILE A 23 9.62 -5.31 5.33
CA ILE A 23 9.73 -6.25 6.44
C ILE A 23 9.27 -5.59 7.75
N GLY A 24 9.67 -4.35 8.00
CA GLY A 24 9.24 -3.59 9.18
C GLY A 24 7.72 -3.43 9.25
N MET A 25 7.10 -3.11 8.12
CA MET A 25 5.64 -3.02 8.00
C MET A 25 4.97 -4.37 8.34
N LEU A 26 5.42 -5.47 7.74
CA LEU A 26 4.85 -6.80 7.99
C LEU A 26 4.97 -7.22 9.46
N ILE A 27 6.14 -7.01 10.07
CA ILE A 27 6.37 -7.31 11.48
C ILE A 27 5.44 -6.48 12.38
N SER A 28 5.17 -5.21 12.02
CA SER A 28 4.29 -4.34 12.80
C SER A 28 2.85 -4.86 12.85
N ILE A 29 2.35 -5.38 11.72
CA ILE A 29 1.01 -5.97 11.61
C ILE A 29 0.93 -7.27 12.40
N VAL A 30 1.90 -8.17 12.23
CA VAL A 30 1.90 -9.49 12.89
C VAL A 30 2.05 -9.39 14.41
N ARG A 31 2.90 -8.49 14.90
CA ARG A 31 3.26 -8.41 16.33
C ARG A 31 2.35 -7.49 17.14
N SER A 32 1.23 -7.01 16.58
CA SER A 32 0.27 -6.15 17.28
C SER A 32 -0.52 -6.93 18.35
N GLY A 33 0.13 -7.23 19.48
CA GLY A 33 -0.45 -7.95 20.62
C GLY A 33 -1.07 -7.06 21.70
N ASP A 34 -0.54 -5.85 21.89
CA ASP A 34 -1.11 -4.88 22.85
C ASP A 34 -2.22 -4.07 22.18
N GLU A 35 -3.37 -3.87 22.86
CA GLU A 35 -4.52 -3.13 22.33
C GLU A 35 -4.13 -1.74 21.79
N ARG A 36 -3.28 -1.00 22.52
CA ARG A 36 -2.80 0.32 22.08
C ARG A 36 -1.99 0.24 20.79
N ARG A 37 -1.11 -0.75 20.66
CA ARG A 37 -0.26 -0.93 19.48
C ARG A 37 -1.09 -1.37 18.28
N GLN A 38 -2.09 -2.21 18.50
CA GLN A 38 -3.05 -2.64 17.49
C GLN A 38 -3.85 -1.45 16.93
N ILE A 39 -4.33 -0.54 17.80
CA ILE A 39 -5.02 0.68 17.34
C ILE A 39 -4.10 1.56 16.47
N ILE A 40 -2.83 1.73 16.85
CA ILE A 40 -1.88 2.52 16.06
C ILE A 40 -1.66 1.90 14.68
N VAL A 41 -1.41 0.59 14.64
CA VAL A 41 -1.18 -0.13 13.38
C VAL A 41 -2.42 -0.09 12.49
N TRP A 42 -3.61 -0.29 13.03
CA TRP A 42 -4.85 -0.20 12.27
C TRP A 42 -5.12 1.20 11.72
N LYS A 43 -4.82 2.26 12.48
CA LYS A 43 -4.90 3.64 11.98
C LYS A 43 -3.88 3.89 10.86
N ALA A 44 -2.65 3.40 11.01
CA ALA A 44 -1.64 3.50 9.97
C ALA A 44 -2.08 2.76 8.70
N SER A 45 -2.60 1.53 8.84
CA SER A 45 -3.14 0.75 7.71
C SER A 45 -4.31 1.45 7.02
N ALA A 46 -5.26 2.03 7.76
CA ALA A 46 -6.36 2.79 7.19
C ALA A 46 -5.87 4.04 6.41
N PHE A 47 -4.87 4.75 6.96
CA PHE A 47 -4.24 5.87 6.27
C PHE A 47 -3.50 5.44 5.00
N THR A 48 -2.78 4.31 5.05
CA THR A 48 -2.10 3.76 3.85
C THR A 48 -3.10 3.36 2.78
N LEU A 49 -4.24 2.77 3.15
CA LEU A 49 -5.32 2.43 2.22
C LEU A 49 -5.89 3.69 1.56
N MET A 50 -6.11 4.75 2.33
CA MET A 50 -6.54 6.05 1.79
C MET A 50 -5.52 6.63 0.81
N GLY A 51 -4.22 6.59 1.15
CA GLY A 51 -3.15 7.06 0.28
C GLY A 51 -3.07 6.28 -1.04
N VAL A 52 -3.09 4.95 -0.97
CA VAL A 52 -3.05 4.09 -2.16
C VAL A 52 -4.30 4.27 -3.03
N THR A 53 -5.48 4.34 -2.42
CA THR A 53 -6.74 4.59 -3.14
C THR A 53 -6.70 5.97 -3.83
N GLY A 54 -6.17 7.00 -3.16
CA GLY A 54 -5.98 8.33 -3.75
C GLY A 54 -4.99 8.34 -4.91
N ALA A 55 -3.88 7.62 -4.80
CA ALA A 55 -2.91 7.46 -5.88
C ALA A 55 -3.54 6.79 -7.12
N LEU A 56 -4.34 5.73 -6.92
CA LEU A 56 -5.07 5.08 -8.00
C LEU A 56 -6.07 6.02 -8.69
N ILE A 57 -6.71 6.93 -7.94
CA ILE A 57 -7.61 7.94 -8.53
C ILE A 57 -6.82 8.91 -9.41
N ILE A 58 -5.67 9.40 -8.94
CA ILE A 58 -4.79 10.29 -9.73
C ILE A 58 -4.33 9.57 -11.00
N GLU A 59 -3.92 8.31 -10.87
CA GLU A 59 -3.48 7.49 -12.00
C GLU A 59 -4.61 7.31 -13.04
N ILE A 60 -5.86 7.12 -12.62
CA ILE A 60 -7.01 7.10 -13.56
C ILE A 60 -7.13 8.42 -14.33
N ILE A 61 -6.98 9.56 -13.65
CA ILE A 61 -7.08 10.89 -14.27
C ILE A 61 -5.94 11.10 -15.27
N GLU A 62 -4.71 10.77 -14.89
CA GLU A 62 -3.54 10.87 -15.76
C GLU A 62 -3.66 9.99 -17.00
N ASN A 63 -4.15 8.76 -16.84
CA ASN A 63 -4.33 7.83 -17.94
C ASN A 63 -5.45 8.27 -18.90
N LEU A 64 -6.53 8.85 -18.38
CA LEU A 64 -7.60 9.42 -19.21
C LEU A 64 -7.09 10.63 -20.01
N ALA A 65 -6.22 11.46 -19.42
CA ALA A 65 -5.64 12.63 -20.08
C ALA A 65 -4.58 12.26 -21.14
N THR A 66 -3.78 11.22 -20.88
CA THR A 66 -2.62 10.87 -21.72
C THR A 66 -2.94 9.79 -22.76
N GLY A 67 -4.05 9.04 -22.59
CA GLY A 67 -4.50 8.02 -23.53
C GLY A 67 -3.54 6.83 -23.68
N GLN A 68 -2.68 6.59 -22.69
CA GLN A 68 -1.69 5.51 -22.74
C GLN A 68 -2.33 4.14 -22.54
N GLU A 69 -1.81 3.14 -23.24
CA GLU A 69 -2.16 1.74 -23.00
C GLU A 69 -1.61 1.31 -21.64
N MET A 70 -2.50 0.94 -20.73
CA MET A 70 -2.14 0.52 -19.40
C MET A 70 -1.94 -0.99 -19.34
N THR A 71 -0.76 -1.44 -18.91
CA THR A 71 -0.50 -2.85 -18.59
C THR A 71 -1.33 -3.36 -17.41
N MET A 72 -1.78 -2.47 -16.54
CA MET A 72 -2.63 -2.78 -15.38
C MET A 72 -3.69 -1.68 -15.23
N ASN A 73 -4.97 -2.04 -15.27
CA ASN A 73 -6.03 -1.05 -15.27
C ASN A 73 -6.31 -0.54 -13.82
N PRO A 74 -6.00 0.73 -13.51
CA PRO A 74 -6.14 1.31 -12.17
C PRO A 74 -7.61 1.39 -11.73
N PHE A 75 -8.57 1.50 -12.66
CA PHE A 75 -9.99 1.44 -12.33
C PHE A 75 -10.40 0.08 -11.78
N VAL A 76 -9.89 -1.00 -12.38
CA VAL A 76 -10.15 -2.36 -11.90
C VAL A 76 -9.54 -2.53 -10.51
N HIS A 77 -8.31 -2.06 -10.30
CA HIS A 77 -7.65 -2.11 -8.99
C HIS A 77 -8.37 -1.30 -7.91
N LEU A 78 -8.84 -0.09 -8.24
CA LEU A 78 -9.63 0.73 -7.34
C LEU A 78 -10.93 0.02 -6.94
N THR A 79 -11.64 -0.56 -7.92
CA THR A 79 -12.90 -1.26 -7.69
C THR A 79 -12.70 -2.52 -6.85
N THR A 80 -11.69 -3.34 -7.16
CA THR A 80 -11.36 -4.54 -6.38
C THR A 80 -11.03 -4.16 -4.93
N THR A 81 -10.21 -3.12 -4.73
CA THR A 81 -9.85 -2.62 -3.39
C THR A 81 -11.09 -2.18 -2.61
N ALA A 82 -12.02 -1.47 -3.25
CA ALA A 82 -13.27 -1.04 -2.64
C ALA A 82 -14.16 -2.23 -2.22
N ILE A 83 -14.35 -3.22 -3.11
CA ILE A 83 -15.15 -4.42 -2.82
C ILE A 83 -14.57 -5.17 -1.62
N VAL A 84 -13.24 -5.40 -1.62
CA VAL A 84 -12.55 -6.09 -0.51
C VAL A 84 -12.70 -5.31 0.79
N TYR A 85 -12.51 -3.99 0.76
CA TYR A 85 -12.65 -3.14 1.94
C TYR A 85 -14.07 -3.18 2.51
N PHE A 86 -15.10 -2.98 1.70
CA PHE A 86 -16.49 -3.01 2.16
C PHE A 86 -16.92 -4.40 2.62
N GLY A 87 -16.48 -5.46 1.93
CA GLY A 87 -16.71 -6.85 2.35
C GLY A 87 -16.08 -7.14 3.73
N ALA A 88 -14.83 -6.75 3.92
CA ALA A 88 -14.14 -6.88 5.21
C ALA A 88 -14.82 -6.05 6.30
N LEU A 89 -15.24 -4.82 5.99
CA LEU A 89 -15.94 -3.94 6.93
C LEU A 89 -17.25 -4.57 7.41
N LEU A 90 -18.06 -5.12 6.51
CA LEU A 90 -19.31 -5.80 6.88
C LEU A 90 -19.06 -7.04 7.75
N PHE A 91 -18.05 -7.84 7.40
CA PHE A 91 -17.67 -9.01 8.18
C PHE A 91 -17.22 -8.64 9.60
N PHE A 92 -16.31 -7.66 9.73
CA PHE A 92 -15.81 -7.23 11.02
C PHE A 92 -16.85 -6.49 11.84
N LYS A 93 -17.73 -5.70 11.20
CA LYS A 93 -18.85 -5.06 11.88
C LYS A 93 -19.81 -6.11 12.48
N LYS A 94 -20.07 -7.22 11.79
CA LYS A 94 -20.89 -8.31 12.32
C LYS A 94 -20.22 -9.06 13.49
N ARG A 95 -18.88 -9.13 13.50
CA ARG A 95 -18.12 -9.89 14.50
C ARG A 95 -17.76 -9.09 15.76
N TYR A 96 -17.55 -7.78 15.61
CA TYR A 96 -17.02 -6.91 16.66
C TYR A 96 -17.88 -5.67 16.94
N GLY A 97 -18.92 -5.41 16.12
CA GLY A 97 -19.95 -4.44 16.46
C GLY A 97 -20.96 -5.13 17.37
N GLY A 98 -21.05 -4.66 18.62
CA GLY A 98 -22.00 -5.16 19.61
C GLY A 98 -23.45 -5.15 19.14
#